data_AF-A0A2J6I9J5-F1
#
_entry.id   AF-A0A2J6I9J5-F1
#
_cell.length_a   1.000
_cell.length_b   1.000
_cell.length_c   1.000
_cell.angle_alpha   90.00
_cell.angle_beta   90.00
_cell.angle_gamma   90.00
#
_symmetry.space_group_name_H-M   'P 1'
#
loop_
_entity.id
_entity.type
_entity.pdbx_description
1 polymer ?
#
loop_
_entity_poly.entity_id
_entity_poly.type
_entity_poly.pdbx_seq_one_letter_code
_entity_poly.pdbx_strand_id
1 'polypeptide(L)'
;MKKVLLALSVMLAVVIITPANSQNSKSIKKEVKKRAMRDARKEAKKLRKEGFKVAPGQLPMDKQIETTWIKRYESDDKGNKKWFVADARSVGETHSAAKMQAYEVAKVNLAGQIGTEIAGLIETTVANAQLNSEEAASVTETVATFKSIVGSKL
;
A
#
# COMPACT_ATOMS: atom_id res chain seq x y z
N MET A 1 -43.68 -34.90 -21.38
CA MET A 1 -42.28 -34.42 -21.31
C MET A 1 -42.08 -32.91 -21.51
N LYS A 2 -43.10 -32.09 -21.81
CA LYS A 2 -42.94 -30.62 -21.92
C LYS A 2 -43.12 -29.84 -20.60
N LYS A 3 -43.85 -30.39 -19.63
CA LYS A 3 -44.12 -29.73 -18.33
C LYS A 3 -42.97 -29.85 -17.31
N VAL A 4 -42.11 -30.88 -17.46
CA VAL A 4 -40.93 -31.09 -16.60
C VAL A 4 -39.76 -30.20 -17.03
N LEU A 5 -39.61 -29.95 -18.34
CA LEU A 5 -38.62 -29.02 -18.88
C LEU A 5 -38.88 -27.56 -18.48
N LEU A 6 -40.15 -27.18 -18.32
CA LEU A 6 -40.54 -25.82 -17.93
C LEU A 6 -40.37 -25.56 -16.42
N ALA A 7 -40.44 -26.61 -15.59
CA ALA A 7 -40.15 -26.52 -14.16
C ALA A 7 -38.64 -26.39 -13.87
N LEU A 8 -37.79 -27.01 -14.70
CA LEU A 8 -36.33 -26.87 -14.59
C LEU A 8 -35.82 -25.50 -15.08
N SER A 9 -36.48 -24.87 -16.04
CA SER A 9 -36.07 -23.55 -16.56
C SER A 9 -36.41 -22.39 -15.64
N VAL A 10 -37.35 -22.57 -14.69
CA VAL A 10 -37.70 -21.54 -13.71
C VAL A 10 -36.78 -21.58 -12.48
N MET A 11 -36.17 -22.73 -12.19
CA MET A 11 -35.21 -22.87 -11.08
C MET A 11 -33.84 -22.23 -11.37
N LEU A 12 -33.57 -21.84 -12.62
CA LEU A 12 -32.35 -21.14 -13.03
C LEU A 12 -32.51 -19.61 -13.12
N ALA A 13 -33.72 -19.08 -12.94
CA ALA A 13 -34.02 -17.66 -13.15
C ALA A 13 -34.09 -16.80 -11.87
N VAL A 14 -33.77 -17.37 -10.70
CA VAL A 14 -33.73 -16.62 -9.43
C VAL A 14 -32.35 -16.74 -8.79
N VAL A 15 -31.30 -16.42 -9.54
CA VAL A 15 -30.06 -15.93 -8.93
C VAL A 15 -30.29 -14.45 -8.65
N ILE A 16 -30.77 -14.26 -7.43
CA ILE A 16 -30.96 -13.03 -6.69
C ILE A 16 -29.87 -12.01 -7.05
N ILE A 17 -30.26 -10.95 -7.77
CA ILE A 17 -29.52 -9.70 -7.86
C ILE A 17 -29.69 -9.00 -6.50
N THR A 18 -28.96 -9.45 -5.48
CA THR A 18 -28.79 -8.69 -4.24
C THR A 18 -27.59 -7.76 -4.36
N PRO A 19 -27.68 -6.49 -3.94
CA PRO A 19 -26.52 -5.64 -3.73
C PRO A 19 -25.79 -6.06 -2.42
N ALA A 20 -25.29 -7.30 -2.36
CA ALA A 20 -24.54 -7.83 -1.21
C ALA A 20 -23.16 -7.16 -1.03
N ASN A 21 -22.68 -6.41 -2.01
CA ASN A 21 -21.38 -5.73 -1.96
C ASN A 21 -21.30 -4.55 -0.98
N SER A 22 -22.42 -3.92 -0.59
CA SER A 22 -22.37 -2.70 0.22
C SER A 22 -22.23 -2.95 1.74
N GLN A 23 -22.86 -4.00 2.27
CA GLN A 23 -22.73 -4.37 3.69
C GLN A 23 -21.38 -5.05 3.97
N ASN A 24 -20.91 -5.90 3.04
CA ASN A 24 -19.63 -6.59 3.18
C ASN A 24 -18.45 -5.59 3.18
N SER A 25 -18.41 -4.64 2.23
CA SER A 25 -17.35 -3.63 2.15
C SER A 25 -17.26 -2.71 3.38
N LYS A 26 -18.40 -2.31 3.97
CA LYS A 26 -18.40 -1.53 5.22
C LYS A 26 -17.87 -2.32 6.41
N SER A 27 -18.18 -3.62 6.49
CA SER A 27 -17.69 -4.49 7.57
C SER A 27 -16.18 -4.74 7.44
N ILE A 28 -15.68 -5.00 6.23
CA ILE A 28 -14.25 -5.16 5.93
C ILE A 28 -13.48 -3.88 6.28
N LYS A 29 -13.97 -2.71 5.89
CA LYS A 29 -13.34 -1.42 6.25
C LYS A 29 -13.26 -1.20 7.76
N LYS A 30 -14.30 -1.58 8.51
CA LYS A 30 -14.30 -1.48 9.98
C LYS A 30 -13.28 -2.43 10.61
N GLU A 31 -13.17 -3.66 10.10
CA GLU A 31 -12.21 -4.64 10.59
C GLU A 31 -10.77 -4.25 10.30
N VAL A 32 -10.51 -3.78 9.07
CA VAL A 32 -9.23 -3.19 8.66
C VAL A 32 -8.83 -2.06 9.61
N LYS A 33 -9.73 -1.12 9.86
CA LYS A 33 -9.48 -0.02 10.79
C LYS A 33 -9.22 -0.51 12.21
N LYS A 34 -9.98 -1.50 12.70
CA LYS A 34 -9.79 -2.08 14.05
C LYS A 34 -8.41 -2.72 14.18
N ARG A 35 -7.97 -3.48 13.17
CA ARG A 35 -6.65 -4.08 13.12
C ARG A 35 -5.56 -3.00 13.08
N ALA A 36 -5.70 -2.01 12.20
CA ALA A 36 -4.80 -0.86 12.09
C ALA A 36 -4.61 -0.16 13.44
N MET A 37 -5.70 0.16 14.15
CA MET A 37 -5.66 0.79 15.47
C MET A 37 -4.94 -0.06 16.51
N ARG A 38 -5.18 -1.38 16.52
CA ARG A 38 -4.52 -2.29 17.47
C ARG A 38 -3.02 -2.32 17.24
N ASP A 39 -2.59 -2.42 16.00
CA ASP A 39 -1.19 -2.57 15.66
C ASP A 39 -0.44 -1.22 15.80
N ALA A 40 -1.10 -0.10 15.51
CA ALA A 40 -0.61 1.25 15.82
C ALA A 40 -0.35 1.46 17.32
N ARG A 41 -1.27 1.02 18.19
CA ARG A 41 -1.08 1.12 19.65
C ARG A 41 0.10 0.27 20.14
N LYS A 42 0.28 -0.92 19.57
CA LYS A 42 1.43 -1.79 19.91
C LYS A 42 2.73 -1.13 19.50
N GLU A 43 2.80 -0.57 18.31
CA GLU A 43 3.98 0.13 17.83
C GLU A 43 4.28 1.39 18.65
N ALA A 44 3.28 2.22 18.94
CA ALA A 44 3.43 3.38 19.79
C ALA A 44 3.98 3.02 21.18
N LYS A 45 3.56 1.88 21.75
CA LYS A 45 4.09 1.38 23.02
C LYS A 45 5.55 0.95 22.90
N LYS A 46 5.95 0.32 21.79
CA LYS A 46 7.36 -0.04 21.52
C LYS A 46 8.22 1.21 21.38
N LEU A 47 7.82 2.16 20.54
CA LEU A 47 8.54 3.42 20.34
C LEU A 47 8.70 4.22 21.63
N ARG A 48 7.66 4.25 22.48
CA ARG A 48 7.77 4.85 23.82
C ARG A 48 8.82 4.17 24.70
N LYS A 49 8.89 2.84 24.69
CA LYS A 49 9.92 2.08 25.43
C LYS A 49 11.33 2.33 24.89
N GLU A 50 11.43 2.57 23.59
CA GLU A 50 12.68 2.91 22.90
C GLU A 50 13.09 4.39 23.08
N GLY A 51 12.32 5.16 23.86
CA GLY A 51 12.64 6.54 24.20
C GLY A 51 12.09 7.61 23.27
N PHE A 52 11.27 7.24 22.26
CA PHE A 52 10.63 8.22 21.39
C PHE A 52 9.60 9.04 22.15
N LYS A 53 9.65 10.35 21.96
CA LYS A 53 8.75 11.33 22.57
C LYS A 53 8.03 12.13 21.51
N VAL A 54 6.81 12.51 21.83
CA VAL A 54 6.00 13.43 21.04
C VAL A 54 6.20 14.83 21.59
N ALA A 55 6.43 15.81 20.70
CA ALA A 55 6.53 17.21 21.09
C ALA A 55 5.21 17.70 21.71
N PRO A 56 5.25 18.57 22.74
CA PRO A 56 4.04 19.17 23.31
C PRO A 56 3.15 19.81 22.24
N GLY A 57 1.83 19.68 22.37
CA GLY A 57 0.84 20.22 21.42
C GLY A 57 0.58 19.36 20.17
N GLN A 58 1.33 18.27 19.98
CA GLN A 58 1.05 17.31 18.91
C GLN A 58 0.11 16.18 19.37
N LEU A 59 -0.55 15.51 18.42
CA LEU A 59 -1.39 14.34 18.71
C LEU A 59 -0.60 13.25 19.45
N PRO A 60 -1.21 12.45 20.34
CA PRO A 60 -0.54 11.32 20.97
C PRO A 60 0.12 10.36 19.96
N MET A 61 1.22 9.70 20.36
CA MET A 61 2.04 8.85 19.48
C MET A 61 1.21 7.79 18.73
N ASP A 62 0.29 7.13 19.45
CA ASP A 62 -0.61 6.13 18.88
C ASP A 62 -1.54 6.72 17.82
N LYS A 63 -2.01 7.96 17.99
CA LYS A 63 -2.83 8.68 17.01
C LYS A 63 -2.06 9.12 15.79
N GLN A 64 -0.79 9.50 15.96
CA GLN A 64 0.07 9.82 14.82
C GLN A 64 0.32 8.58 13.95
N ILE A 65 0.58 7.43 14.57
CA ILE A 65 0.89 6.17 13.88
C ILE A 65 -0.37 5.48 13.34
N GLU A 66 -1.53 5.69 13.96
CA GLU A 66 -2.82 5.12 13.53
C GLU A 66 -3.11 5.42 12.05
N THR A 67 -2.92 6.67 11.63
CA THR A 67 -3.13 7.10 10.24
C THR A 67 -2.25 6.31 9.28
N THR A 68 -0.98 6.10 9.63
CA THR A 68 -0.01 5.35 8.83
C THR A 68 -0.42 3.88 8.72
N TRP A 69 -0.86 3.24 9.81
CA TRP A 69 -1.34 1.85 9.77
C TRP A 69 -2.62 1.68 8.96
N ILE A 70 -3.55 2.64 9.04
CA ILE A 70 -4.76 2.59 8.21
C ILE A 70 -4.35 2.59 6.74
N LYS A 71 -3.46 3.50 6.32
CA LYS A 71 -2.95 3.55 4.94
C LYS A 71 -2.23 2.27 4.51
N ARG A 72 -1.51 1.60 5.42
CA ARG A 72 -0.85 0.31 5.14
C ARG A 72 -1.82 -0.83 4.85
N TYR A 73 -2.99 -0.81 5.47
CA TYR A 73 -4.01 -1.85 5.30
C TYR A 73 -5.07 -1.48 4.26
N GLU A 74 -5.09 -0.25 3.76
CA GLU A 74 -5.97 0.14 2.67
C GLU A 74 -5.49 -0.45 1.34
N SER A 75 -6.35 -1.27 0.74
CA SER A 75 -6.23 -1.72 -0.63
C SER A 75 -7.20 -0.97 -1.55
N ASP A 76 -6.86 -0.90 -2.83
CA ASP A 76 -7.77 -0.46 -3.88
C ASP A 76 -8.82 -1.53 -4.21
N ASP A 77 -9.73 -1.22 -5.14
CA ASP A 77 -10.81 -2.13 -5.54
C ASP A 77 -10.30 -3.40 -6.25
N LYS A 78 -9.02 -3.44 -6.64
CA LYS A 78 -8.34 -4.58 -7.26
C LYS A 78 -7.50 -5.37 -6.26
N GLY A 79 -7.49 -4.98 -4.99
CA GLY A 79 -6.71 -5.62 -3.92
C GLY A 79 -5.26 -5.16 -3.82
N ASN A 80 -4.79 -4.23 -4.66
CA ASN A 80 -3.44 -3.68 -4.59
C ASN A 80 -3.32 -2.67 -3.45
N LYS A 81 -2.10 -2.42 -2.98
CA LYS A 81 -1.85 -1.40 -1.96
C LYS A 81 -2.27 -0.03 -2.51
N LYS A 82 -3.06 0.72 -1.74
CA LYS A 82 -3.55 2.04 -2.17
C LYS A 82 -2.53 3.17 -1.93
N TRP A 83 -1.61 2.98 -1.00
CA TRP A 83 -0.68 4.02 -0.56
C TRP A 83 0.74 3.48 -0.45
N PHE A 84 1.71 4.29 -0.88
CA PHE A 84 3.09 4.14 -0.45
C PHE A 84 3.24 4.64 0.98
N VAL A 85 3.92 3.85 1.80
CA VAL A 85 4.17 4.18 3.19
C VAL A 85 5.62 3.84 3.52
N ALA A 86 6.36 4.84 4.00
CA ALA A 86 7.72 4.68 4.46
C ALA A 86 7.84 5.14 5.91
N ASP A 87 8.69 4.44 6.66
CA ASP A 87 9.15 4.87 7.97
C ASP A 87 10.68 5.05 7.91
N ALA A 88 11.17 5.92 8.77
CA ALA A 88 12.60 6.09 9.00
C ALA A 88 12.85 6.57 10.42
N ARG A 89 14.06 6.34 10.90
CA ARG A 89 14.51 6.72 12.24
C ARG A 89 15.85 7.42 12.09
N SER A 90 16.06 8.45 12.88
CA SER A 90 17.35 9.11 13.00
C SER A 90 17.63 9.50 14.44
N VAL A 91 18.92 9.67 14.73
CA VAL A 91 19.43 10.24 15.97
C VAL A 91 20.09 11.56 15.61
N GLY A 92 19.78 12.62 16.36
CA GLY A 92 20.35 13.94 16.16
C GLY A 92 20.46 14.67 17.49
N GLU A 93 21.27 15.72 17.53
CA GLU A 93 21.56 16.51 18.74
C GLU A 93 20.30 17.13 19.36
N THR A 94 19.30 17.41 18.52
CA THR A 94 17.98 17.90 18.96
C THR A 94 16.87 17.04 18.37
N HIS A 95 15.70 17.04 19.02
CA HIS A 95 14.51 16.35 18.50
C HIS A 95 14.13 16.83 17.09
N SER A 96 14.22 18.14 16.84
CA SER A 96 13.93 18.73 15.54
C SER A 96 14.92 18.29 14.46
N ALA A 97 16.23 18.24 14.76
CA ALA A 97 17.24 17.74 13.83
C ALA A 97 17.03 16.25 13.52
N ALA A 98 16.82 15.42 14.55
CA ALA A 98 16.53 14.00 14.39
C ALA A 98 15.26 13.78 13.55
N LYS A 99 14.20 14.56 13.79
CA LYS A 99 12.94 14.50 13.03
C LYS A 99 13.15 14.90 11.57
N MET A 100 13.89 15.97 11.30
CA MET A 100 14.17 16.43 9.94
C MET A 100 14.95 15.37 9.17
N GLN A 101 16.02 14.83 9.74
CA GLN A 101 16.82 13.80 9.09
C GLN A 101 16.02 12.51 8.86
N ALA A 102 15.24 12.08 9.84
CA ALA A 102 14.34 10.93 9.66
C ALA A 102 13.33 11.19 8.52
N TYR A 103 12.83 12.43 8.38
CA TYR A 103 11.90 12.77 7.31
C TYR A 103 12.57 12.72 5.92
N GLU A 104 13.81 13.20 5.79
CA GLU A 104 14.54 13.09 4.52
C GLU A 104 14.81 11.64 4.15
N VAL A 105 15.23 10.79 5.10
CA VAL A 105 15.40 9.35 4.86
C VAL A 105 14.07 8.69 4.50
N ALA A 106 12.95 9.09 5.10
CA ALA A 106 11.64 8.56 4.74
C ALA A 106 11.23 8.94 3.30
N LYS A 107 11.54 10.16 2.84
CA LYS A 107 11.30 10.57 1.44
C LYS A 107 12.12 9.73 0.47
N VAL A 108 13.39 9.50 0.80
CA VAL A 108 14.30 8.65 0.03
C VAL A 108 13.72 7.24 -0.08
N ASN A 109 13.32 6.63 1.04
CA ASN A 109 12.68 5.32 1.05
C ASN A 109 11.40 5.29 0.19
N LEU A 110 10.59 6.36 0.22
CA LEU A 110 9.37 6.46 -0.58
C LEU A 110 9.70 6.49 -2.09
N ALA A 111 10.68 7.28 -2.49
CA ALA A 111 11.15 7.34 -3.88
C ALA A 111 11.70 5.99 -4.35
N GLY A 112 12.40 5.25 -3.50
CA GLY A 112 12.87 3.89 -3.80
C GLY A 112 11.74 2.88 -4.00
N GLN A 113 10.69 2.95 -3.17
CA GLN A 113 9.49 2.13 -3.35
C GLN A 113 8.79 2.44 -4.68
N ILE A 114 8.56 3.73 -4.97
CA ILE A 114 7.92 4.18 -6.22
C ILE A 114 8.75 3.74 -7.42
N GLY A 115 10.07 3.94 -7.38
CA GLY A 115 10.96 3.54 -8.46
C GLY A 115 10.92 2.03 -8.73
N THR A 116 10.92 1.22 -7.67
CA THR A 116 10.79 -0.25 -7.80
C THR A 116 9.47 -0.65 -8.44
N GLU A 117 8.36 -0.03 -8.04
CA GLU A 117 7.04 -0.33 -8.60
C GLU A 117 6.93 0.08 -10.07
N ILE A 118 7.38 1.28 -10.43
CA ILE A 118 7.44 1.74 -11.82
C ILE A 118 8.28 0.79 -12.67
N ALA A 119 9.44 0.41 -12.19
CA ALA A 119 10.33 -0.49 -12.92
C ALA A 119 9.68 -1.86 -13.18
N GLY A 120 8.99 -2.43 -12.18
CA GLY A 120 8.23 -3.67 -12.35
C GLY A 120 7.03 -3.53 -13.31
N LEU A 121 6.36 -2.38 -13.30
CA LEU A 121 5.28 -2.09 -14.25
C LEU A 121 5.81 -1.98 -15.69
N ILE A 122 6.97 -1.36 -15.90
CA ILE A 122 7.60 -1.28 -17.21
C ILE A 122 8.03 -2.69 -17.67
N GLU A 123 8.69 -3.47 -16.82
CA GLU A 123 9.08 -4.86 -17.13
C GLU A 123 7.88 -5.72 -17.54
N THR A 124 6.77 -5.60 -16.80
CA THR A 124 5.52 -6.33 -17.12
C THR A 124 4.89 -5.84 -18.43
N THR A 125 4.94 -4.54 -18.70
CA THR A 125 4.39 -3.96 -19.94
C THR A 125 5.21 -4.39 -21.15
N VAL A 126 6.54 -4.39 -21.03
CA VAL A 126 7.48 -4.85 -22.07
C VAL A 126 7.28 -6.33 -22.36
N ALA A 127 7.19 -7.18 -21.33
CA ALA A 127 6.96 -8.61 -21.51
C ALA A 127 5.63 -8.93 -22.22
N ASN A 128 4.61 -8.08 -22.02
CA ASN A 128 3.31 -8.24 -22.67
C ASN A 128 3.23 -7.57 -24.06
N ALA A 129 4.13 -6.63 -24.36
CA ALA A 129 4.20 -5.99 -25.66
C ALA A 129 4.90 -6.92 -26.66
N GLN A 130 4.34 -7.09 -27.86
CA GLN A 130 5.00 -7.79 -28.97
C GLN A 130 6.09 -6.88 -29.56
N LEU A 131 7.11 -6.57 -28.76
CA LEU A 131 8.24 -5.76 -29.18
C LEU A 131 9.21 -6.61 -29.99
N ASN A 132 9.86 -5.98 -30.98
CA ASN A 132 11.01 -6.60 -31.61
C ASN A 132 12.20 -6.66 -30.61
N SER A 133 13.19 -7.51 -30.88
CA SER A 133 14.28 -7.79 -29.93
C SER A 133 15.11 -6.55 -29.55
N GLU A 134 15.19 -5.57 -30.43
CA GLU A 134 15.98 -4.35 -30.24
C GLU A 134 15.26 -3.34 -29.33
N GLU A 135 13.95 -3.16 -29.52
CA GLU A 135 13.09 -2.35 -28.65
C GLU A 135 13.01 -2.93 -27.23
N ALA A 136 12.86 -4.25 -27.11
CA ALA A 136 12.81 -4.92 -25.81
C ALA A 136 14.14 -4.77 -25.02
N ALA A 137 15.28 -4.84 -25.72
CA ALA A 137 16.60 -4.63 -25.11
C ALA A 137 16.78 -3.18 -24.65
N SER A 138 16.41 -2.20 -25.48
CA SER A 138 16.51 -0.77 -25.15
C SER A 138 15.66 -0.38 -23.94
N VAL A 139 14.42 -0.90 -23.83
CA VAL A 139 13.58 -0.62 -22.65
C VAL A 139 14.12 -1.33 -21.40
N THR A 140 14.61 -2.56 -21.53
CA THR A 140 15.24 -3.27 -20.39
C THR A 140 16.46 -2.50 -19.86
N GLU A 141 17.30 -1.98 -20.76
CA GLU A 141 18.44 -1.13 -20.39
C GLU A 141 17.99 0.19 -19.74
N THR A 142 16.91 0.80 -20.25
CA THR A 142 16.33 2.02 -19.67
C THR A 142 15.79 1.75 -18.26
N VAL A 143 15.14 0.60 -18.02
CA VAL A 143 14.66 0.20 -16.69
C VAL A 143 15.82 -0.10 -15.75
N ALA A 144 16.86 -0.80 -16.21
CA ALA A 144 18.06 -1.06 -15.42
C ALA A 144 18.77 0.24 -15.04
N THR A 145 18.86 1.19 -15.98
CA THR A 145 19.41 2.53 -15.75
C THR A 145 18.53 3.31 -14.77
N PHE A 146 17.21 3.25 -14.89
CA PHE A 146 16.29 3.87 -13.93
C PHE A 146 16.44 3.28 -12.53
N LYS A 147 16.47 1.94 -12.40
CA LYS A 147 16.74 1.25 -11.11
C LYS A 147 18.08 1.69 -10.52
N SER A 148 19.12 1.81 -11.34
CA SER A 148 20.45 2.27 -10.93
C SER A 148 20.48 3.75 -10.51
N ILE A 149 19.82 4.63 -11.27
CA ILE A 149 19.71 6.06 -10.96
C ILE A 149 18.91 6.27 -9.67
N VAL A 150 17.78 5.58 -9.52
CA VAL A 150 17.00 5.62 -8.29
C VAL A 150 17.86 5.05 -7.14
N GLY A 151 18.52 3.91 -7.30
CA GLY A 151 19.37 3.34 -6.26
C GLY A 151 20.60 4.20 -5.90
N SER A 152 21.12 5.03 -6.81
CA SER A 152 22.33 5.85 -6.60
C SER A 152 22.04 7.27 -6.12
N LYS A 153 20.84 7.80 -6.42
CA LYS A 153 20.40 9.14 -5.96
C LYS A 153 19.64 9.11 -4.64
N LEU A 154 19.43 7.92 -4.10
CA LEU A 154 18.81 7.65 -2.81
C LEU A 154 19.87 7.28 -1.78
#